data_AF-A0A4P9CZ22-F1
#
_entry.id   AF-A0A4P9CZ22-F1
#
_cell.length_a   1.000
_cell.length_b   1.000
_cell.length_c   1.000
_cell.angle_alpha   90.00
_cell.angle_beta   90.00
_cell.angle_gamma   90.00
#
_symmetry.space_group_name_H-M   'P 1'
#
loop_
_entity.id
_entity.type
_entity.pdbx_description
1 polymer ?
#
loop_
_entity_poly.entity_id
_entity_poly.type
_entity_poly.pdbx_seq_one_letter_code
_entity_poly.pdbx_strand_id
1 'polypeptide(L)'
;KMHVGDWDVDHNAMCYMYCGLNMYKLIDKDNKFDRKSAEAQLAQLPASMHEYVNKCMDQCENAATSFDDKCHTAWEYSKCMYFCDPEKYFLP
;
A
#
# COMPACT_ATOMS: atom_id res chain seq x y z
N LYS A 1 -9.59 -3.15 11.64
CA LYS A 1 -10.49 -3.77 10.64
C LYS A 1 -9.69 -4.35 9.48
N MET A 2 -8.93 -3.51 8.76
CA MET A 2 -8.12 -3.95 7.62
C MET A 2 -7.09 -5.05 7.95
N HIS A 3 -6.41 -4.95 9.11
CA HIS A 3 -5.46 -5.97 9.60
C HIS A 3 -6.06 -7.36 9.88
N VAL A 4 -7.38 -7.49 9.95
CA VAL A 4 -8.08 -8.78 10.09
C VAL A 4 -8.87 -9.16 8.83
N GLY A 5 -8.61 -8.48 7.71
CA GLY A 5 -9.22 -8.77 6.42
C GLY A 5 -10.59 -8.13 6.20
N ASP A 6 -11.02 -7.24 7.10
CA ASP A 6 -12.23 -6.45 6.92
C ASP A 6 -11.90 -5.12 6.22
N TRP A 7 -12.23 -5.06 4.93
CA TRP A 7 -11.97 -3.94 4.02
C TRP A 7 -13.23 -3.12 3.70
N ASP A 8 -14.36 -3.41 4.35
CA ASP A 8 -15.55 -2.56 4.30
C ASP A 8 -15.35 -1.38 5.25
N VAL A 9 -14.76 -0.31 4.71
CA VAL A 9 -14.34 0.87 5.46
C VAL A 9 -14.90 2.13 4.80
N ASP A 10 -15.12 3.15 5.61
CA ASP A 10 -15.55 4.44 5.09
C ASP A 10 -14.41 5.18 4.36
N HIS A 11 -14.78 6.24 3.63
CA HIS A 11 -13.83 7.05 2.88
C HIS A 11 -12.78 7.72 3.79
N ASN A 12 -13.10 8.01 5.05
CA ASN A 12 -12.12 8.59 5.98
C ASN A 12 -10.99 7.60 6.31
N ALA A 13 -11.32 6.32 6.50
CA ALA A 13 -10.34 5.26 6.68
C ALA A 13 -9.51 5.03 5.40
N MET A 14 -10.11 5.13 4.21
CA MET A 14 -9.36 5.13 2.96
C MET A 14 -8.33 6.28 2.91
N CYS A 15 -8.74 7.49 3.32
CA CYS A 15 -7.84 8.63 3.37
C CYS A 15 -6.75 8.52 4.45
N TYR A 16 -7.01 7.77 5.53
CA TYR A 16 -5.97 7.43 6.50
C TYR A 16 -4.87 6.57 5.86
N MET A 17 -5.24 5.60 5.01
CA MET A 17 -4.26 4.83 4.23
C MET A 17 -3.45 5.73 3.30
N TYR A 18 -4.12 6.62 2.58
CA TYR A 18 -3.43 7.60 1.74
C TYR A 18 -2.44 8.45 2.54
N CYS A 19 -2.82 8.91 3.74
CA CYS A 19 -1.94 9.66 4.62
C CYS A 19 -0.66 8.88 4.95
N GLY A 20 -0.81 7.61 5.35
CA GLY A 20 0.32 6.73 5.66
C GLY A 20 1.23 6.47 4.45
N LEU A 21 0.65 6.09 3.31
CA LEU A 21 1.42 5.81 2.09
C LEU A 21 2.11 7.05 1.52
N ASN A 22 1.43 8.20 1.54
CA ASN A 22 1.96 9.46 1.01
C ASN A 22 3.04 10.06 1.91
N MET A 23 3.02 9.80 3.22
CA MET A 23 4.12 10.19 4.13
C MET A 23 5.47 9.61 3.67
N TYR A 24 5.44 8.39 3.11
CA TYR A 24 6.59 7.70 2.54
C TYR A 24 6.74 7.89 1.03
N LYS A 25 5.90 8.73 0.42
CA LYS A 25 5.86 9.01 -1.02
C LYS A 25 5.65 7.75 -1.88
N LEU A 26 4.85 6.80 -1.40
CA LEU A 26 4.56 5.56 -2.13
C LEU A 26 3.50 5.73 -3.22
N ILE A 27 2.79 6.86 -3.20
CA ILE A 27 1.81 7.25 -4.22
C ILE A 27 2.29 8.56 -4.84
N ASP A 28 2.37 8.60 -6.17
CA ASP A 28 2.80 9.78 -6.91
C ASP A 28 1.66 10.80 -7.11
N LYS A 29 1.97 11.90 -7.78
CA LYS A 29 1.01 13.00 -8.05
C LYS A 29 -0.16 12.60 -8.96
N ASP A 30 -0.03 11.50 -9.70
CA ASP A 30 -1.03 10.97 -10.63
C ASP A 30 -1.77 9.76 -10.00
N ASN A 31 -1.65 9.60 -8.68
CA ASN A 31 -2.23 8.53 -7.87
C ASN A 31 -1.72 7.12 -8.25
N LYS A 32 -0.51 7.00 -8.77
CA LYS A 32 0.11 5.71 -9.12
C LYS A 32 1.15 5.30 -8.08
N PHE A 33 1.43 4.00 -8.03
CA PHE A 33 2.48 3.46 -7.17
C PHE A 33 3.86 3.99 -7.60
N ASP A 34 4.56 4.68 -6.69
CA ASP A 34 5.92 5.14 -6.93
C ASP A 34 6.92 4.05 -6.55
N ARG A 35 7.23 3.19 -7.53
CA ARG A 35 8.16 2.07 -7.37
C ARG A 35 9.52 2.49 -6.85
N LYS A 36 10.05 3.62 -7.33
CA LYS A 36 11.39 4.11 -6.95
C LYS A 36 11.40 4.53 -5.48
N SER A 37 10.37 5.26 -5.05
CA SER A 37 10.24 5.64 -3.64
C SER A 37 10.04 4.41 -2.76
N ALA A 38 9.24 3.43 -3.19
CA ALA A 38 9.02 2.19 -2.45
C ALA A 38 10.29 1.36 -2.25
N GLU A 39 11.13 1.22 -3.28
CA GLU A 39 12.45 0.55 -3.17
C GLU A 39 13.38 1.27 -2.19
N ALA A 40 13.35 2.61 -2.18
CA ALA A 40 14.13 3.39 -1.22
C ALA A 40 13.64 3.16 0.23
N GLN A 41 12.33 3.00 0.45
CA GLN A 41 11.79 2.66 1.76
C GLN A 41 12.09 1.21 2.15
N LEU A 42 12.03 0.27 1.20
CA LEU A 42 12.39 -1.13 1.44
C LEU A 42 13.81 -1.26 2.00
N ALA A 43 14.76 -0.47 1.46
CA ALA A 43 16.14 -0.45 1.94
C ALA A 43 16.29 0.00 3.41
N GLN A 44 15.29 0.70 3.97
CA GLN A 44 15.26 1.10 5.38
C GLN A 44 14.59 0.07 6.30
N LEU A 45 13.89 -0.92 5.73
CA LEU A 45 13.25 -1.98 6.50
C LEU A 45 14.27 -3.06 6.93
N PRO A 46 13.98 -3.81 8.01
CA PRO A 46 14.74 -5.00 8.37
C PRO A 46 14.90 -5.98 7.20
N ALA A 47 16.09 -6.56 7.04
CA ALA A 47 16.39 -7.49 5.94
C ALA A 47 15.45 -8.71 5.90
N SER A 48 14.94 -9.14 7.05
CA SER A 48 13.94 -10.22 7.15
C SER A 48 12.62 -9.90 6.46
N MET A 49 12.35 -8.62 6.15
CA MET A 49 11.14 -8.19 5.46
C MET A 49 11.31 -8.07 3.95
N HIS A 50 12.54 -8.02 3.44
CA HIS A 50 12.81 -7.60 2.06
C HIS A 50 12.14 -8.49 1.03
N GLU A 51 12.26 -9.81 1.20
CA GLU A 51 11.73 -10.78 0.25
C GLU A 51 10.22 -10.68 0.08
N TYR A 52 9.47 -10.71 1.19
CA TYR A 52 8.01 -10.70 1.11
C TYR A 52 7.47 -9.33 0.70
N VAL A 53 8.10 -8.24 1.14
CA VAL A 53 7.67 -6.89 0.73
C VAL A 53 7.92 -6.69 -0.75
N ASN A 54 9.08 -7.09 -1.27
CA ASN A 54 9.38 -6.96 -2.68
C ASN A 54 8.42 -7.79 -3.55
N LYS A 55 8.14 -9.04 -3.14
CA LYS A 55 7.13 -9.87 -3.79
C LYS A 55 5.76 -9.18 -3.85
N CYS A 56 5.31 -8.58 -2.75
CA CYS A 56 4.01 -7.92 -2.73
C CYS A 56 3.99 -6.61 -3.52
N MET A 57 5.08 -5.84 -3.52
CA MET A 57 5.21 -4.66 -4.40
C MET A 57 5.08 -5.06 -5.88
N ASP A 58 5.77 -6.12 -6.31
CA ASP A 58 5.69 -6.65 -7.68
C ASP A 58 4.27 -7.08 -8.05
N GLN A 59 3.56 -7.72 -7.13
CA GLN A 59 2.19 -8.18 -7.36
C GLN A 59 1.18 -7.03 -7.42
N CYS A 60 1.41 -5.97 -6.65
CA CYS A 60 0.41 -4.94 -6.38
C CYS A 60 0.66 -3.59 -7.05
N GLU A 61 1.78 -3.39 -7.74
CA GLU A 61 2.13 -2.10 -8.37
C GLU A 61 1.08 -1.55 -9.34
N ASN A 62 0.25 -2.42 -9.93
CA ASN A 62 -0.83 -2.06 -10.87
C ASN A 62 -2.23 -2.37 -10.31
N ALA A 63 -2.37 -2.53 -8.99
CA ALA A 63 -3.63 -2.96 -8.37
C ALA A 63 -4.72 -1.87 -8.35
N ALA A 64 -4.33 -0.60 -8.32
CA ALA A 64 -5.30 0.50 -8.29
C ALA A 64 -5.84 0.83 -9.69
N THR A 65 -7.10 1.22 -9.73
CA THR A 65 -7.81 1.67 -10.94
C THR A 65 -8.54 2.99 -10.73
N SER A 66 -8.79 3.38 -9.48
CA SER A 66 -9.60 4.53 -9.08
C SER A 66 -8.76 5.81 -8.92
N PHE A 67 -8.03 6.19 -9.98
CA PHE A 67 -7.04 7.28 -9.95
C PHE A 67 -7.63 8.69 -9.79
N ASP A 68 -8.95 8.86 -9.87
CA ASP A 68 -9.66 10.11 -9.60
C ASP A 68 -9.85 10.37 -8.09
N ASP A 69 -9.70 9.35 -7.26
CA ASP A 69 -9.74 9.43 -5.81
C ASP A 69 -8.49 8.81 -5.19
N LYS A 70 -7.61 9.69 -4.69
CA LYS A 70 -6.36 9.31 -4.02
C LYS A 70 -6.56 8.41 -2.80
N CYS A 71 -7.67 8.57 -2.08
CA CYS A 71 -7.98 7.77 -0.90
C CYS A 71 -8.41 6.37 -1.33
N HIS A 72 -9.27 6.26 -2.35
CA HIS A 72 -9.68 4.99 -2.90
C HIS A 72 -8.51 4.23 -3.55
N THR A 73 -7.67 4.93 -4.31
CA THR A 73 -6.39 4.41 -4.84
C THR A 73 -5.53 3.79 -3.72
N ALA A 74 -5.31 4.54 -2.63
CA ALA A 74 -4.51 4.05 -1.51
C ALA A 74 -5.11 2.81 -0.84
N TRP A 75 -6.44 2.75 -0.75
CA TRP A 75 -7.16 1.58 -0.27
C TRP A 75 -6.97 0.38 -1.20
N GLU A 76 -7.06 0.55 -2.53
CA GLU A 76 -6.87 -0.55 -3.50
C GLU A 76 -5.46 -1.16 -3.39
N TYR A 77 -4.42 -0.32 -3.32
CA TYR A 77 -3.05 -0.80 -3.12
C TYR A 77 -2.88 -1.52 -1.78
N SER A 78 -3.34 -0.90 -0.69
CA SER A 78 -3.20 -1.48 0.66
C SER A 78 -3.92 -2.82 0.77
N LYS A 79 -5.12 -2.91 0.18
CA LYS A 79 -5.90 -4.14 0.11
C LYS A 79 -5.16 -5.22 -0.65
N CYS A 80 -4.56 -4.89 -1.80
CA CYS A 80 -3.73 -5.85 -2.53
C CYS A 80 -2.54 -6.32 -1.69
N MET A 81 -1.83 -5.41 -1.03
CA MET A 81 -0.68 -5.75 -0.18
C MET A 81 -1.08 -6.68 0.97
N TYR A 82 -2.24 -6.47 1.57
CA TYR A 82 -2.79 -7.39 2.58
C TYR A 82 -3.08 -8.77 2.00
N PHE A 83 -3.79 -8.87 0.88
CA PHE A 83 -4.12 -10.16 0.30
C PHE A 83 -2.93 -10.89 -0.34
N CYS A 84 -1.82 -10.19 -0.59
CA CYS A 84 -0.56 -10.82 -1.00
C CYS A 84 0.07 -11.67 0.12
N ASP A 85 0.11 -11.15 1.35
CA ASP A 85 0.59 -11.88 2.54
C ASP A 85 -0.08 -11.33 3.82
N PRO A 86 -1.28 -11.83 4.19
CA PRO A 86 -2.04 -11.32 5.33
C PRO A 86 -1.30 -11.45 6.68
N GLU A 87 -0.48 -12.48 6.82
CA GLU A 87 0.26 -12.76 8.07
C GLU A 87 1.38 -11.75 8.30
N LYS A 88 1.93 -11.17 7.22
CA LYS A 88 3.05 -10.23 7.27
C LYS A 88 2.65 -8.78 6.95
N TYR A 89 1.36 -8.50 6.80
CA TYR A 89 0.88 -7.14 6.53
C TYR A 89 1.17 -6.21 7.71
N PHE A 90 1.79 -5.06 7.43
CA PHE A 90 2.23 -4.10 8.47
C PHE A 90 1.90 -2.64 8.15
N LEU A 91 1.30 -2.35 6.99
CA LEU A 91 0.84 -1.00 6.67
C LEU A 91 -0.30 -0.59 7.62
N PRO A 92 -0.59 0.71 7.80
CA PRO A 92 -1.59 1.19 8.75
C PRO A 92 -2.99 0.54 8.62
#